data_AF-A0A7V9SSE0-F1
#
_entry.id   AF-A0A7V9SSE0-F1
#
_cell.length_a   1.000
_cell.length_b   1.000
_cell.length_c   1.000
_cell.angle_alpha   90.00
_cell.angle_beta   90.00
_cell.angle_gamma   90.00
#
_symmetry.space_group_name_H-M   'P 1'
#
loop_
_entity.id
_entity.type
_entity.pdbx_description
1 polymer ?
#
loop_
_entity_poly.entity_id
_entity_poly.type
_entity_poly.pdbx_seq_one_letter_code
_entity_poly.pdbx_strand_id
1 'polypeptide(L)'
;MFFISGKNKMLIKEYSESQQSCKNCKTFNIEIEVFSEYFHLYLIPFFPTGTKTVKIHCGNCQDVIEDQSLREHYEKITKNPFYIYSGPILVVILISLIVNLNLSTQDEKARYAADPKVGDVYMIRNETFNSSFYTFFKIVKINDDTISAYQSNAEYEKFTSNPAPGDYYNKERKLLLLRSDLKTMLNMNKITSINREDE
;
A
#
# COMPACT_ATOMS: atom_id res chain seq x y z
N MET A 1 16.40 0.86 -11.37
CA MET A 1 15.07 1.36 -10.98
C MET A 1 15.10 2.87 -11.10
N PHE A 2 14.41 3.46 -12.08
CA PHE A 2 14.43 4.90 -12.30
C PHE A 2 13.29 5.55 -11.52
N PHE A 3 13.61 6.22 -10.42
CA PHE A 3 12.64 7.03 -9.70
C PHE A 3 12.50 8.38 -10.40
N ILE A 4 11.30 8.68 -10.91
CA ILE A 4 11.00 10.00 -11.48
C ILE A 4 10.58 10.92 -10.34
N SER A 5 11.50 11.77 -9.87
CA SER A 5 11.23 12.73 -8.81
C SER A 5 11.73 14.12 -9.19
N GLY A 6 11.12 15.14 -8.59
CA GLY A 6 11.44 16.52 -8.94
C GLY A 6 10.52 17.52 -8.27
N LYS A 7 10.69 18.79 -8.65
CA LYS A 7 9.82 19.89 -8.27
C LYS A 7 9.03 20.34 -9.48
N ASN A 8 7.75 20.63 -9.28
CA ASN A 8 6.91 21.22 -10.30
C ASN A 8 6.02 22.31 -9.70
N LYS A 9 5.39 23.13 -10.54
CA LYS A 9 4.43 24.16 -10.14
C LYS A 9 3.03 23.77 -10.60
N MET A 10 2.05 24.01 -9.75
CA MET A 10 0.64 23.80 -10.06
C MET A 10 -0.16 25.04 -9.69
N LEU A 11 -1.14 25.38 -10.51
CA LEU A 11 -2.12 26.40 -10.20
C LEU A 11 -2.98 25.93 -9.03
N ILE A 12 -3.00 26.71 -7.94
CA ILE A 12 -3.74 26.36 -6.73
C ILE A 12 -4.98 27.23 -6.53
N LYS A 13 -4.98 28.45 -7.08
CA LYS A 13 -6.10 29.36 -6.95
C LYS A 13 -6.04 30.44 -8.02
N GLU A 14 -7.23 30.84 -8.47
CA GLU A 14 -7.45 32.01 -9.30
C GLU A 14 -8.29 33.03 -8.52
N TYR A 15 -8.00 34.31 -8.71
CA TYR A 15 -8.77 35.44 -8.22
C TYR A 15 -9.03 36.42 -9.35
N SER A 16 -10.10 37.21 -9.21
CA SER A 16 -10.39 38.34 -10.09
C SER A 16 -10.60 39.59 -9.22
N GLU A 17 -9.93 40.68 -9.59
CA GLU A 17 -9.97 41.96 -8.90
C GLU A 17 -10.43 43.05 -9.88
N SER A 18 -11.38 43.89 -9.43
CA SER A 18 -11.91 45.00 -10.21
C SER A 18 -11.68 46.37 -9.58
N GLN A 19 -10.87 46.45 -8.52
CA GLN A 19 -10.60 47.70 -7.80
C GLN A 19 -9.60 48.61 -8.53
N GLN A 20 -8.78 48.05 -9.42
CA GLN A 20 -7.77 48.79 -10.17
C GLN A 20 -8.02 48.64 -11.67
N SER A 21 -7.80 49.71 -12.43
CA SER A 21 -7.85 49.67 -13.89
C SER A 21 -6.51 49.26 -14.48
N CYS A 22 -6.51 48.40 -15.49
CA CYS A 22 -5.33 48.09 -16.29
C CYS A 22 -4.74 49.37 -16.90
N LYS A 23 -3.43 49.57 -16.77
CA LYS A 23 -2.74 50.76 -17.31
C LYS A 23 -2.77 50.84 -18.84
N ASN A 24 -2.83 49.69 -19.52
CA ASN A 24 -2.82 49.59 -20.97
C ASN A 24 -4.21 49.80 -21.60
N CYS A 25 -5.21 49.01 -21.20
CA CYS A 25 -6.54 49.05 -21.81
C CYS A 25 -7.64 49.71 -20.97
N LYS A 26 -7.32 50.20 -19.76
CA LYS A 26 -8.25 50.90 -18.83
C LYS A 26 -9.47 50.08 -18.38
N THR A 27 -9.47 48.77 -18.59
CA THR A 27 -10.53 47.88 -18.07
C THR A 27 -10.27 47.49 -16.62
N PHE A 28 -11.33 47.15 -15.89
CA PHE A 28 -11.29 46.73 -14.48
C PHE A 28 -11.32 45.19 -14.33
N ASN A 29 -10.77 44.45 -15.29
CA ASN A 29 -10.68 43.00 -15.22
C ASN A 29 -9.22 42.58 -15.03
N ILE A 30 -8.81 42.39 -13.78
CA ILE A 30 -7.49 41.89 -13.41
C ILE A 30 -7.66 40.46 -12.92
N GLU A 31 -6.91 39.54 -13.52
CA GLU A 31 -6.87 38.13 -13.16
C GLU A 31 -5.55 37.85 -12.42
N ILE A 32 -5.66 37.07 -11.35
CA ILE A 32 -4.53 36.72 -10.49
C ILE A 32 -4.48 35.21 -10.35
N GLU A 33 -3.39 34.62 -10.81
CA GLU A 33 -3.13 33.19 -10.74
C GLU A 33 -2.06 32.92 -9.69
N VAL A 34 -2.39 32.08 -8.71
CA VAL A 34 -1.45 31.67 -7.66
C VAL A 34 -0.99 30.24 -7.93
N PHE A 35 0.30 30.09 -8.18
CA PHE A 35 0.96 28.80 -8.33
C PHE A 35 1.68 28.41 -7.05
N SER A 36 1.65 27.14 -6.71
CA SER A 36 2.48 26.56 -5.65
C SER A 36 3.45 25.55 -6.23
N GLU A 37 4.71 25.65 -5.80
CA GLU A 37 5.71 24.62 -6.07
C GLU A 37 5.53 23.44 -5.10
N TYR A 38 5.60 22.24 -5.64
CA TYR A 38 5.48 21.00 -4.89
C TYR A 38 6.52 19.98 -5.34
N PHE A 39 6.93 19.14 -4.40
CA PHE A 39 7.74 17.96 -4.69
C PHE A 39 6.84 16.84 -5.17
N HIS A 40 7.25 16.13 -6.22
CA HIS A 40 6.54 14.99 -6.74
C HIS A 40 7.42 13.74 -6.81
N LEU A 41 6.76 12.59 -6.70
CA LEU A 41 7.34 11.28 -6.94
C LEU A 41 6.41 10.54 -7.92
N TYR A 42 6.94 10.08 -9.05
CA TYR A 42 6.18 9.53 -10.17
C TYR A 42 4.98 10.40 -10.60
N LEU A 43 5.21 11.71 -10.73
CA LEU A 43 4.21 12.74 -11.06
C LEU A 43 3.11 12.96 -9.99
N ILE A 44 3.14 12.25 -8.87
CA ILE A 44 2.19 12.41 -7.76
C ILE A 44 2.70 13.51 -6.80
N PRO A 45 1.91 14.56 -6.52
CA PRO A 45 2.25 15.58 -5.53
C PRO A 45 2.42 14.98 -4.13
N PHE A 46 3.57 15.21 -3.51
CA PHE A 46 3.90 14.68 -2.19
C PHE A 46 3.75 15.73 -1.08
N PHE A 47 4.36 16.89 -1.26
CA PHE A 47 4.25 18.02 -0.32
C PHE A 47 4.61 19.33 -1.02
N PRO A 48 4.08 20.47 -0.57
CA PRO A 48 4.48 21.77 -1.08
C PRO A 48 5.91 22.09 -0.62
N THR A 49 6.72 22.73 -1.47
CA THR A 49 8.09 23.13 -1.11
C THR A 49 8.13 24.46 -0.34
N GLY A 50 6.99 25.16 -0.25
CA GLY A 50 6.86 26.46 0.41
C GLY A 50 6.92 27.64 -0.56
N THR A 51 7.45 27.46 -1.77
CA THR A 51 7.51 28.51 -2.78
C THR A 51 6.14 28.69 -3.45
N LYS A 52 5.66 29.94 -3.50
CA LYS A 52 4.52 30.34 -4.32
C LYS A 52 4.98 31.31 -5.40
N THR A 53 4.22 31.38 -6.48
CA THR A 53 4.46 32.34 -7.55
C THR A 53 3.10 32.90 -7.96
N VAL A 54 2.95 34.21 -7.90
CA VAL A 54 1.73 34.90 -8.34
C VAL A 54 1.98 35.54 -9.69
N LYS A 55 1.09 35.25 -10.64
CA LYS A 55 1.00 35.97 -11.92
C LYS A 55 -0.22 36.87 -11.86
N ILE A 56 -0.05 38.09 -12.34
CA ILE A 56 -1.11 39.10 -12.39
C ILE A 56 -1.14 39.62 -13.81
N HIS A 57 -2.29 39.53 -14.46
CA HIS A 57 -2.47 39.98 -15.83
C HIS A 57 -3.85 40.58 -16.01
N CYS A 58 -4.01 41.43 -17.02
CA CYS A 58 -5.32 41.92 -17.40
C CYS A 58 -6.09 40.83 -18.15
N GLY A 59 -7.32 40.49 -17.70
CA GLY A 59 -8.15 39.50 -18.39
C GLY A 59 -8.58 39.93 -19.81
N ASN A 60 -8.52 41.24 -20.13
CA ASN A 60 -8.89 41.76 -21.44
C ASN A 60 -7.72 41.82 -22.44
N CYS A 61 -6.62 42.50 -22.09
CA CYS A 61 -5.47 42.68 -23.00
C CYS A 61 -4.27 41.78 -22.68
N GLN A 62 -4.36 40.93 -21.65
CA GLN A 62 -3.31 39.99 -21.20
C GLN A 62 -1.99 40.66 -20.82
N ASP A 63 -2.03 41.98 -20.59
CA ASP A 63 -0.85 42.75 -20.15
C ASP A 63 -0.46 42.33 -18.74
N VAL A 64 0.83 42.06 -18.54
CA VAL A 64 1.37 41.61 -17.24
C VAL A 64 1.48 42.81 -16.31
N ILE A 65 0.91 42.67 -15.11
CA ILE A 65 0.88 43.74 -14.12
C ILE A 65 1.92 43.42 -13.04
N GLU A 66 2.99 44.20 -13.01
CA GLU A 66 4.00 44.11 -11.96
C GLU A 66 3.60 44.96 -10.74
N ASP A 67 2.88 44.35 -9.80
CA ASP A 67 2.58 44.94 -8.48
C ASP A 67 3.09 44.01 -7.38
N GLN A 68 4.19 44.39 -6.72
CA GLN A 68 4.80 43.60 -5.66
C GLN A 68 3.90 43.48 -4.43
N SER A 69 3.20 44.55 -4.06
CA SER A 69 2.33 44.55 -2.88
C SER A 69 1.14 43.60 -3.05
N LEU A 70 0.57 43.57 -4.25
CA LEU A 70 -0.52 42.68 -4.61
C LEU A 70 -0.05 41.22 -4.67
N ARG A 71 1.15 40.97 -5.24
CA ARG A 71 1.76 39.63 -5.22
C ARG A 71 1.96 39.12 -3.81
N GLU A 72 2.61 39.89 -2.94
CA GLU A 72 2.85 39.51 -1.54
C GLU A 72 1.55 39.27 -0.77
N HIS A 73 0.51 40.07 -1.04
CA HIS A 73 -0.82 39.87 -0.48
C HIS A 73 -1.39 38.48 -0.85
N TYR A 74 -1.46 38.17 -2.14
CA TYR A 74 -2.03 36.91 -2.63
C TYR A 74 -1.19 35.67 -2.29
N GLU A 75 0.14 35.80 -2.19
CA GLU A 75 1.02 34.74 -1.69
C GLU A 75 0.70 34.37 -0.22
N LYS A 76 0.39 35.38 0.60
CA LYS A 76 0.11 35.22 2.03
C LYS A 76 -1.29 34.68 2.30
N ILE A 77 -2.32 35.18 1.61
CA ILE A 77 -3.70 34.76 1.86
C ILE A 77 -4.03 33.39 1.27
N THR A 78 -3.37 32.99 0.18
CA THR A 78 -3.69 31.73 -0.51
C THR A 78 -3.09 30.56 0.23
N LYS A 79 -3.90 29.63 0.71
CA LYS A 79 -3.43 28.41 1.37
C LYS A 79 -3.19 27.30 0.36
N ASN A 80 -2.24 26.41 0.67
CA ASN A 80 -2.03 25.22 -0.15
C ASN A 80 -3.22 24.27 0.01
N PRO A 81 -3.81 23.79 -1.09
CA PRO A 81 -4.94 22.87 -1.03
C PRO A 81 -4.50 21.47 -0.61
N PHE A 82 -5.44 20.71 -0.04
CA PHE A 82 -5.16 19.39 0.56
C PHE A 82 -4.65 18.37 -0.47
N TYR A 83 -5.03 18.48 -1.74
CA TYR A 83 -4.64 17.53 -2.79
C TYR A 83 -3.14 17.57 -3.13
N ILE A 84 -2.40 18.62 -2.74
CA ILE A 84 -0.93 18.64 -2.86
C ILE A 84 -0.28 17.57 -1.97
N TYR A 85 -0.98 17.08 -0.95
CA TYR A 85 -0.51 16.03 -0.03
C TYR A 85 -0.97 14.62 -0.44
N SER A 86 -1.33 14.42 -1.71
CA SER A 86 -1.84 13.13 -2.19
C SER A 86 -0.86 11.96 -1.99
N GLY A 87 0.45 12.18 -2.16
CA GLY A 87 1.48 11.15 -2.02
C GLY A 87 1.53 10.52 -0.62
N PRO A 88 1.72 11.30 0.46
CA PRO A 88 1.67 10.79 1.83
C PRO A 88 0.35 10.08 2.16
N ILE A 89 -0.78 10.60 1.68
CA ILE A 89 -2.09 9.96 1.90
C ILE A 89 -2.11 8.56 1.26
N LEU A 90 -1.63 8.43 0.02
CA LEU A 90 -1.51 7.13 -0.65
C LEU A 90 -0.57 6.17 0.09
N VAL A 91 0.55 6.67 0.62
CA VAL A 91 1.48 5.87 1.41
C VAL A 91 0.80 5.34 2.68
N VAL A 92 0.07 6.17 3.41
CA VAL A 92 -0.66 5.75 4.62
C VAL A 92 -1.73 4.71 4.29
N ILE A 93 -2.45 4.88 3.19
CA ILE A 93 -3.46 3.91 2.72
C ILE A 93 -2.79 2.56 2.40
N LEU A 94 -1.69 2.57 1.63
CA LEU A 94 -0.98 1.35 1.27
C LEU A 94 -0.43 0.62 2.49
N ILE A 95 0.19 1.34 3.44
CA ILE A 95 0.67 0.75 4.69
C ILE A 95 -0.50 0.15 5.46
N SER A 96 -1.62 0.88 5.57
CA SER A 96 -2.81 0.41 6.28
C SER A 96 -3.37 -0.87 5.65
N LEU A 97 -3.43 -0.95 4.31
CA LEU A 97 -3.85 -2.16 3.61
C LEU A 97 -2.92 -3.34 3.90
N ILE A 98 -1.61 -3.14 3.81
CA ILE A 98 -0.61 -4.19 4.10
C ILE A 98 -0.76 -4.70 5.53
N VAL A 99 -0.91 -3.80 6.50
CA VAL A 99 -1.09 -4.17 7.91
C VAL A 99 -2.38 -4.97 8.10
N ASN A 100 -3.51 -4.52 7.55
CA ASN A 100 -4.79 -5.23 7.64
C ASN A 100 -4.73 -6.63 7.02
N LEU A 101 -4.11 -6.78 5.83
CA LEU A 101 -3.92 -8.08 5.19
C LEU A 101 -3.04 -9.02 6.05
N ASN A 102 -1.98 -8.49 6.67
CA ASN A 102 -1.13 -9.28 7.56
C ASN A 102 -1.87 -9.72 8.84
N LEU A 103 -2.66 -8.84 9.46
CA LEU A 103 -3.45 -9.19 10.65
C LEU A 103 -4.50 -10.25 10.32
N SER A 104 -5.28 -10.06 9.24
CA SER A 104 -6.30 -11.04 8.83
C SER A 104 -5.71 -12.42 8.58
N THR A 105 -4.57 -12.49 7.87
CA THR A 105 -3.92 -13.78 7.60
C THR A 105 -3.31 -14.42 8.84
N GLN A 106 -2.85 -13.65 9.83
CA GLN A 106 -2.42 -14.19 11.12
C GLN A 106 -3.60 -14.72 11.94
N ASP A 107 -4.72 -14.00 11.97
CA ASP A 107 -5.94 -14.40 12.67
C ASP A 107 -6.55 -15.67 12.06
N GLU A 108 -6.57 -15.80 10.73
CA GLU A 108 -6.97 -17.04 10.04
C GLU A 108 -6.06 -18.20 10.41
N LYS A 109 -4.73 -18.03 10.36
CA LYS A 109 -3.79 -19.08 10.76
C LYS A 109 -3.99 -19.50 12.21
N ALA A 110 -4.17 -18.56 13.13
CA ALA A 110 -4.41 -18.84 14.53
C ALA A 110 -5.73 -19.60 14.73
N ARG A 111 -6.81 -19.18 14.06
CA ARG A 111 -8.11 -19.85 14.11
C ARG A 111 -8.04 -21.28 13.55
N TYR A 112 -7.43 -21.48 12.39
CA TYR A 112 -7.35 -22.80 11.74
C TYR A 112 -6.40 -23.74 12.47
N ALA A 113 -5.35 -23.23 13.13
CA ALA A 113 -4.50 -24.04 14.00
C ALA A 113 -5.19 -24.40 15.33
N ALA A 114 -6.07 -23.55 15.85
CA ALA A 114 -6.82 -23.81 17.08
C ALA A 114 -7.97 -24.82 16.87
N ASP A 115 -8.62 -24.77 15.70
CA ASP A 115 -9.69 -25.67 15.28
C ASP A 115 -9.36 -26.31 13.91
N PRO A 116 -8.45 -27.31 13.88
CA PRO A 116 -8.10 -28.01 12.64
C PRO A 116 -9.26 -28.85 12.13
N LYS A 117 -9.43 -28.91 10.79
CA LYS A 117 -10.46 -29.70 10.12
C LYS A 117 -9.87 -30.66 9.11
N VAL A 118 -10.60 -31.73 8.83
CA VAL A 118 -10.26 -32.65 7.73
C VAL A 118 -10.34 -31.85 6.42
N GLY A 119 -9.31 -31.96 5.59
CA GLY A 119 -9.19 -31.19 4.36
C GLY A 119 -8.17 -30.06 4.43
N ASP A 120 -7.86 -29.54 5.63
CA ASP A 120 -6.91 -28.43 5.79
C ASP A 120 -5.52 -28.80 5.27
N VAL A 121 -4.91 -27.85 4.55
CA VAL A 121 -3.57 -27.97 3.98
C VAL A 121 -2.63 -26.98 4.67
N TYR A 122 -1.63 -27.49 5.36
CA TYR A 122 -0.64 -26.69 6.09
C TYR A 122 0.64 -26.62 5.28
N MET A 123 1.19 -25.42 5.13
CA MET A 123 2.56 -25.23 4.66
C MET A 123 3.52 -25.04 5.83
N ILE A 124 4.52 -25.89 5.89
CA ILE A 124 5.53 -25.91 6.95
C ILE A 124 6.87 -25.45 6.39
N ARG A 125 7.46 -24.46 7.05
CA ARG A 125 8.83 -24.03 6.82
C ARG A 125 9.77 -24.90 7.65
N ASN A 126 10.72 -25.51 6.97
CA ASN A 126 11.82 -26.25 7.55
C ASN A 126 13.12 -25.49 7.29
N GLU A 127 13.96 -25.40 8.32
CA GLU A 127 15.24 -24.71 8.25
C GLU A 127 16.37 -25.73 8.34
N THR A 128 17.32 -25.64 7.41
CA THR A 128 18.59 -26.36 7.40
C THR A 128 19.71 -25.34 7.58
N PHE A 129 20.91 -25.80 7.94
CA PHE A 129 22.08 -24.95 8.20
C PHE A 129 22.35 -23.88 7.12
N ASN A 130 22.06 -24.16 5.84
CA ASN A 130 22.31 -23.24 4.71
C ASN A 130 21.07 -22.87 3.88
N SER A 131 19.88 -23.39 4.18
CA SER A 131 18.69 -23.14 3.36
C SER A 131 17.39 -23.36 4.12
N SER A 132 16.33 -22.67 3.71
CA SER A 132 14.96 -22.94 4.14
C SER A 132 14.18 -23.58 2.99
N PHE A 133 13.42 -24.62 3.28
CA PHE A 133 12.50 -25.22 2.34
C PHE A 133 11.11 -25.37 2.95
N TYR A 134 10.11 -25.47 2.09
CA TYR A 134 8.71 -25.54 2.45
C TYR A 134 8.17 -26.90 2.05
N THR A 135 7.36 -27.49 2.91
CA THR A 135 6.62 -28.73 2.62
C THR A 135 5.17 -28.57 3.01
N PHE A 136 4.30 -29.36 2.38
CA PHE A 136 2.88 -29.37 2.71
C PHE A 136 2.48 -30.65 3.43
N PHE A 137 1.49 -30.56 4.30
CA PHE A 137 0.71 -31.72 4.70
C PHE A 137 -0.79 -31.40 4.66
N LYS A 138 -1.60 -32.42 4.36
CA LYS A 138 -3.06 -32.32 4.35
C LYS A 138 -3.65 -33.17 5.46
N ILE A 139 -4.53 -32.59 6.29
CA ILE A 139 -5.24 -33.33 7.33
C ILE A 139 -6.25 -34.26 6.67
N VAL A 140 -6.22 -35.54 7.04
CA VAL A 140 -7.11 -36.57 6.49
C VAL A 140 -8.03 -37.21 7.53
N LYS A 141 -7.64 -37.20 8.80
CA LYS A 141 -8.46 -37.72 9.88
C LYS A 141 -8.13 -37.03 11.19
N ILE A 142 -9.14 -36.76 12.00
CA ILE A 142 -8.99 -36.26 13.36
C ILE A 142 -9.77 -37.20 14.29
N ASN A 143 -9.08 -37.77 15.27
CA ASN A 143 -9.63 -38.62 16.33
C ASN A 143 -9.30 -37.98 17.67
N ASP A 144 -10.28 -37.35 18.30
CA ASP A 144 -10.09 -36.58 19.54
C ASP A 144 -8.91 -35.59 19.42
N ASP A 145 -7.79 -35.91 20.07
CA ASP A 145 -6.57 -35.10 20.08
C ASP A 145 -5.53 -35.51 19.01
N THR A 146 -5.72 -36.66 18.37
CA THR A 146 -4.81 -37.18 17.34
C THR A 146 -5.25 -36.77 15.94
N ILE A 147 -4.33 -36.16 15.20
CA ILE A 147 -4.49 -35.74 13.81
C ILE A 147 -3.62 -36.64 12.93
N SER A 148 -4.24 -37.26 11.93
CA SER A 148 -3.54 -37.95 10.85
C SER A 148 -3.49 -37.05 9.62
N ALA A 149 -2.29 -36.85 9.07
CA ALA A 149 -2.08 -36.06 7.87
C ALA A 149 -1.24 -36.82 6.84
N TYR A 150 -1.42 -36.51 5.56
CA TYR A 150 -0.53 -36.98 4.49
C TYR A 150 0.48 -35.90 4.15
N GLN A 151 1.75 -36.26 4.09
CA GLN A 151 2.81 -35.35 3.68
C GLN A 151 2.88 -35.27 2.15
N SER A 152 3.13 -34.08 1.61
CA SER A 152 3.46 -33.89 0.19
C SER A 152 4.78 -34.57 -0.14
N ASN A 153 4.91 -35.07 -1.36
CA ASN A 153 6.15 -35.61 -1.91
C ASN A 153 7.11 -34.51 -2.41
N ALA A 154 6.65 -33.26 -2.50
CA ALA A 154 7.40 -32.13 -3.01
C ALA A 154 7.91 -31.21 -1.90
N GLU A 155 9.08 -30.61 -2.15
CA GLU A 155 9.68 -29.57 -1.32
C GLU A 155 9.92 -28.34 -2.20
N TYR A 156 9.77 -27.14 -1.62
CA TYR A 156 9.92 -25.88 -2.34
C TYR A 156 10.96 -25.01 -1.66
N GLU A 157 11.84 -24.38 -2.42
CA GLU A 157 12.80 -23.41 -1.87
C GLU A 157 12.15 -22.06 -1.54
N LYS A 158 10.97 -21.79 -2.13
CA LYS A 158 10.25 -20.51 -2.01
C LYS A 158 8.85 -20.74 -1.46
N PHE A 159 8.32 -19.71 -0.80
CA PHE A 159 6.94 -19.67 -0.38
C PHE A 159 6.02 -19.89 -1.60
N THR A 160 5.08 -20.82 -1.47
CA THR A 160 3.98 -21.01 -2.44
C THR A 160 2.68 -21.10 -1.66
N SER A 161 1.61 -20.47 -2.15
CA SER A 161 0.32 -20.50 -1.45
C SER A 161 -0.35 -21.86 -1.52
N ASN A 162 -0.12 -22.60 -2.61
CA ASN A 162 -0.74 -23.89 -2.91
C ASN A 162 0.29 -24.88 -3.46
N PRO A 163 0.09 -26.20 -3.23
CA PRO A 163 0.84 -27.22 -3.95
C PRO A 163 0.56 -27.12 -5.47
N ALA A 164 1.54 -27.46 -6.31
CA ALA A 164 1.30 -27.48 -7.75
C ALA A 164 0.40 -28.66 -8.13
N PRO A 165 -0.33 -28.59 -9.27
CA PRO A 165 -1.32 -29.61 -9.65
C PRO A 165 -0.79 -31.05 -9.78
N GLY A 166 0.53 -31.23 -9.91
CA GLY A 166 1.19 -32.54 -9.97
C GLY A 166 1.80 -33.03 -8.65
N ASP A 167 1.68 -32.24 -7.57
CA ASP A 167 2.22 -32.60 -6.26
C ASP A 167 1.16 -33.40 -5.50
N TYR A 168 1.45 -34.67 -5.26
CA TYR A 168 0.52 -35.58 -4.63
C TYR A 168 0.90 -35.80 -3.17
N TYR A 169 -0.12 -35.86 -2.32
CA TYR A 169 0.07 -36.28 -0.94
C TYR A 169 0.34 -37.78 -0.89
N ASN A 170 1.49 -38.14 -0.33
CA ASN A 170 1.89 -39.54 -0.21
C ASN A 170 1.06 -40.22 0.89
N LYS A 171 0.16 -41.13 0.49
CA LYS A 171 -0.74 -41.86 1.40
C LYS A 171 -0.03 -42.86 2.31
N GLU A 172 1.20 -43.26 1.96
CA GLU A 172 2.04 -44.17 2.74
C GLU A 172 2.81 -43.40 3.83
N ARG A 173 3.16 -42.12 3.58
CA ARG A 173 3.76 -41.22 4.56
C ARG A 173 2.68 -40.52 5.40
N LYS A 174 2.11 -41.29 6.33
CA LYS A 174 1.18 -40.76 7.34
C LYS A 174 1.95 -40.08 8.47
N LEU A 175 1.67 -38.80 8.68
CA LEU A 175 2.10 -38.05 9.84
C LEU A 175 1.01 -38.18 10.92
N LEU A 176 1.44 -38.53 12.13
CA LEU A 176 0.60 -38.51 13.32
C LEU A 176 1.05 -37.33 14.19
N LEU A 177 0.12 -36.41 14.43
CA LEU A 177 0.35 -35.17 15.17
C LEU A 177 -0.71 -35.07 16.27
N LEU A 178 -0.37 -34.42 17.38
CA LEU A 178 -1.35 -33.98 18.38
C LEU A 178 -1.86 -32.57 18.03
N ARG A 179 -3.03 -32.18 18.53
CA ARG A 179 -3.47 -30.77 18.40
C ARG A 179 -2.49 -29.80 19.05
N SER A 180 -1.82 -30.23 20.12
CA SER A 180 -0.75 -29.47 20.77
C SER A 180 0.45 -29.23 19.85
N ASP A 181 0.73 -30.14 18.92
CA ASP A 181 1.85 -30.01 17.99
C ASP A 181 1.57 -28.89 16.99
N LEU A 182 0.35 -28.76 16.48
CA LEU A 182 -0.04 -27.65 15.61
C LEU A 182 0.12 -26.29 16.29
N LYS A 183 -0.29 -26.18 17.57
CA LYS A 183 -0.08 -24.96 18.36
C LYS A 183 1.39 -24.65 18.57
N THR A 184 2.19 -25.68 18.86
CA THR A 184 3.65 -25.54 19.03
C THR A 184 4.31 -25.10 17.72
N MET A 185 3.95 -25.71 16.60
CA MET A 185 4.46 -25.35 15.28
C MET A 185 4.05 -23.94 14.86
N LEU A 186 2.85 -23.49 15.23
CA LEU A 186 2.43 -22.10 15.02
C LEU A 186 3.28 -21.14 15.86
N ASN A 187 3.44 -21.40 17.15
CA ASN A 187 4.23 -20.57 18.07
C ASN A 187 5.72 -20.50 17.68
N MET A 188 6.25 -21.56 17.08
CA MET A 188 7.60 -21.62 16.52
C MET A 188 7.71 -20.97 15.13
N ASN A 189 6.65 -20.35 14.61
CA ASN A 189 6.59 -19.79 13.24
C ASN A 189 6.92 -20.80 12.13
N LYS A 190 6.70 -22.10 12.37
CA LYS A 190 6.89 -23.15 11.34
C LYS A 190 5.72 -23.21 10.37
N ILE A 191 4.50 -22.99 10.86
CA ILE A 191 3.30 -22.93 9.99
C ILE A 191 3.29 -21.59 9.27
N THR A 192 3.51 -21.62 7.95
CA THR A 192 3.62 -20.41 7.14
C THR A 192 2.30 -20.05 6.47
N SER A 193 1.47 -21.03 6.12
CA SER A 193 0.09 -20.83 5.67
C SER A 193 -0.77 -22.05 6.03
N ILE A 194 -2.08 -21.83 6.13
CA ILE A 194 -3.08 -22.88 6.25
C ILE A 194 -4.16 -22.56 5.21
N ASN A 195 -4.36 -23.45 4.25
CA ASN A 195 -5.44 -23.34 3.27
C ASN A 195 -6.54 -24.32 3.65
N ARG A 196 -7.75 -23.78 3.86
CA ARG A 196 -8.98 -24.53 4.04
C ARG A 196 -9.81 -24.26 2.80
N GLU A 197 -10.09 -25.30 2.03
CA GLU A 197 -11.09 -25.22 0.96
C GLU A 197 -12.44 -25.03 1.66
N ASP A 198 -12.92 -23.80 1.72
CA ASP A 198 -14.30 -23.51 2.12
C ASP A 198 -15.21 -24.12 1.04
N GLU A 199 -16.15 -24.98 1.44
CA GLU A 199 -17.19 -25.57 0.58
C GLU A 199 -18.07 -24.49 -0.09
#